data_AF-A0A2T0MMG6-F1
#
_entry.id   AF-A0A2T0MMG6-F1
#
_cell.length_a   1.000
_cell.length_b   1.000
_cell.length_c   1.000
_cell.angle_alpha   90.00
_cell.angle_beta   90.00
_cell.angle_gamma   90.00
#
_symmetry.space_group_name_H-M   'P 1'
#
loop_
_entity.id
_entity.type
_entity.pdbx_description
1 polymer ?
#
loop_
_entity_poly.entity_id
_entity_poly.type
_entity_poly.pdbx_seq_one_letter_code
_entity_poly.pdbx_strand_id
1 'polypeptide(L)' 'MPVTSLDTTDAIELAELLQFISDWLATDPARLAPSLQAYVGHPAYDLDALRADLERFTFLLGGSDGEDLFSQR' A
#
# COMPACT_ATOMS: atom_id res chain seq x y z
N MET A 1 -24.74 11.37 -2.64
CA MET A 1 -23.48 10.61 -2.72
C MET A 1 -23.83 9.15 -2.58
N PRO A 2 -23.45 8.26 -3.51
CA PRO A 2 -23.60 6.82 -3.28
C PRO A 2 -22.79 6.44 -2.04
N VAL A 3 -23.37 5.60 -1.19
CA VAL A 3 -22.66 5.01 -0.06
C VAL A 3 -21.95 3.77 -0.61
N THR A 4 -20.63 3.78 -0.62
CA THR A 4 -19.84 2.58 -0.90
C THR A 4 -19.68 1.83 0.42
N SER A 5 -20.20 0.61 0.50
CA SER A 5 -19.98 -0.32 1.61
C SER A 5 -19.12 -1.48 1.13
N LEU A 6 -18.10 -1.84 1.90
CA LEU A 6 -17.42 -3.13 1.78
C LEU A 6 -18.01 -4.08 2.81
N ASP A 7 -18.26 -5.33 2.42
CA ASP A 7 -18.46 -6.39 3.42
C ASP A 7 -17.12 -6.95 3.92
N THR A 8 -17.18 -7.86 4.89
CA THR A 8 -15.97 -8.43 5.50
C THR A 8 -15.13 -9.22 4.50
N THR A 9 -15.75 -9.93 3.57
CA THR A 9 -15.03 -10.73 2.56
C THR A 9 -14.32 -9.81 1.60
N ASP A 10 -15.01 -8.79 1.09
CA ASP A 10 -14.42 -7.78 0.21
C ASP A 10 -13.24 -7.08 0.89
N ALA A 11 -13.34 -6.82 2.20
CA ALA A 11 -12.28 -6.12 2.95
C ALA A 11 -11.01 -6.98 3.07
N ILE A 12 -11.19 -8.29 3.31
CA ILE A 12 -10.08 -9.26 3.35
C ILE A 12 -9.41 -9.35 1.99
N GLU A 13 -10.18 -9.58 0.92
CA GLU A 13 -9.64 -9.69 -0.44
C GLU A 13 -8.89 -8.42 -0.87
N LEU A 14 -9.42 -7.24 -0.51
CA LEU A 14 -8.75 -5.98 -0.78
C LEU A 14 -7.45 -5.86 0.01
N ALA A 15 -7.41 -6.26 1.28
CA ALA A 15 -6.20 -6.22 2.09
C ALA A 15 -5.12 -7.15 1.53
N GLU A 16 -5.49 -8.36 1.10
CA GLU A 16 -4.58 -9.31 0.44
C GLU A 16 -4.01 -8.74 -0.86
N LEU A 17 -4.84 -8.09 -1.68
CA LEU A 17 -4.40 -7.46 -2.92
C LEU A 17 -3.42 -6.30 -2.64
N LEU A 18 -3.69 -5.47 -1.63
CA LEU A 18 -2.81 -4.37 -1.25
C LEU A 18 -1.45 -4.88 -0.76
N GLN A 19 -1.44 -5.96 0.04
CA GLN A 19 -0.21 -6.61 0.47
C GLN A 19 0.56 -7.18 -0.73
N PHE A 20 -0.12 -7.87 -1.64
CA PHE A 20 0.48 -8.40 -2.86
C PHE A 20 1.14 -7.30 -3.71
N ILE A 21 0.51 -6.12 -3.81
CA ILE A 21 1.10 -4.97 -4.51
C ILE A 21 2.32 -4.45 -3.76
N SER A 22 2.27 -4.30 -2.43
CA SER A 22 3.42 -3.86 -1.63
C SER A 22 4.62 -4.80 -1.78
N ASP A 23 4.38 -6.11 -1.75
CA ASP A 23 5.39 -7.14 -1.95
C ASP A 23 5.99 -7.08 -3.35
N TRP A 24 5.16 -6.88 -4.38
CA TRP A 24 5.64 -6.69 -5.75
C TRP A 24 6.51 -5.43 -5.87
N LEU A 25 6.12 -4.32 -5.26
CA LEU A 25 6.91 -3.07 -5.25
C LEU A 25 8.28 -3.26 -4.58
N ALA A 26 8.39 -4.16 -3.60
CA ALA A 26 9.65 -4.48 -2.94
C ALA A 26 10.63 -5.30 -3.80
N THR A 27 10.16 -5.93 -4.89
CA THR A 27 10.99 -6.86 -5.69
C THR A 27 12.11 -6.18 -6.50
N ASP A 28 11.88 -4.95 -7.01
CA ASP A 28 12.87 -4.20 -7.81
C ASP A 28 12.72 -2.67 -7.60
N PRO A 29 13.11 -2.15 -6.42
CA PRO A 29 13.01 -0.71 -6.13
C PRO A 29 13.80 0.16 -7.11
N ALA A 30 14.94 -0.34 -7.60
CA ALA A 30 15.81 0.37 -8.53
C ALA A 30 15.12 0.64 -9.88
N ARG A 31 14.24 -0.26 -10.33
CA ARG A 31 13.42 -0.06 -11.53
C ARG A 31 12.15 0.72 -11.24
N LEU A 32 11.49 0.43 -10.13
CA LEU A 32 10.14 0.93 -9.86
C LEU A 32 10.13 2.36 -9.33
N ALA A 33 11.12 2.78 -8.54
CA ALA A 33 11.19 4.15 -8.02
C ALA A 33 11.35 5.20 -9.13
N PRO A 34 12.25 5.05 -10.13
CA PRO A 34 12.32 6.00 -11.25
C PRO A 34 11.04 6.00 -12.11
N SER A 35 10.40 4.85 -12.29
CA SER A 35 9.13 4.74 -13.01
C SER A 35 8.01 5.51 -12.30
N LEU A 36 7.89 5.37 -10.98
CA LEU A 36 6.94 6.12 -10.16
C LEU A 36 7.25 7.62 -10.20
N GLN A 37 8.51 8.01 -10.05
CA GLN A 37 8.92 9.41 -10.11
C GLN A 37 8.59 10.06 -11.46
N ALA A 38 8.80 9.34 -12.57
CA ALA A 38 8.43 9.82 -13.90
C ALA A 38 6.91 10.01 -14.06
N TYR A 39 6.10 9.17 -13.42
CA TYR A 39 4.64 9.28 -13.42
C TYR A 39 4.14 10.43 -12.52
N VAL A 40 4.63 10.53 -11.29
CA VAL A 40 4.20 11.55 -10.31
C VAL A 40 4.73 12.93 -10.67
N GLY A 41 5.96 13.02 -11.20
CA GLY A 41 6.60 14.28 -11.57
C GLY A 41 7.04 15.15 -10.40
N HIS A 42 6.93 14.68 -9.14
CA HIS A 42 7.34 15.40 -7.94
C HIS A 42 8.00 14.47 -6.91
N PRO A 43 9.12 14.86 -6.27
CA PRO A 43 9.84 14.02 -5.30
C PRO A 43 9.14 13.84 -3.94
N ALA A 44 7.91 14.33 -3.76
CA ALA A 44 7.23 14.30 -2.46
C ALA A 44 6.43 13.00 -2.24
N TYR A 45 6.24 12.21 -3.30
CA TYR A 45 5.60 10.91 -3.24
C TYR A 45 6.53 9.90 -3.92
N ASP A 46 7.33 9.24 -3.10
CA ASP A 46 8.28 8.22 -3.51
C ASP A 46 7.74 6.81 -3.24
N LEU A 47 8.57 5.81 -3.53
CA LEU A 47 8.18 4.42 -3.40
C LEU A 47 7.91 4.03 -1.94
N ASP A 48 8.62 4.63 -1.00
CA ASP A 48 8.45 4.37 0.43
C ASP A 48 7.13 4.97 0.93
N ALA A 49 6.79 6.19 0.52
CA ALA A 49 5.50 6.80 0.80
C ALA A 49 4.32 5.98 0.25
N LEU A 50 4.46 5.46 -0.98
CA LEU A 50 3.44 4.58 -1.57
C LEU A 50 3.28 3.29 -0.76
N ARG A 51 4.39 2.64 -0.37
CA ARG A 51 4.33 1.40 0.42
C ARG A 51 3.73 1.63 1.80
N ALA A 52 4.07 2.74 2.47
CA ALA A 52 3.48 3.10 3.75
C ALA A 52 1.96 3.32 3.66
N ASP A 53 1.47 3.92 2.57
CA ASP A 53 0.03 4.05 2.32
C ASP A 53 -0.65 2.69 2.14
N LEU A 54 -0.04 1.79 1.36
CA LEU A 54 -0.56 0.43 1.15
C LEU A 54 -0.63 -0.33 2.49
N GLU A 55 0.44 -0.34 3.27
CA GLU A 55 0.50 -0.99 4.59
C GLU A 55 -0.55 -0.42 5.54
N ARG A 56 -0.75 0.91 5.55
CA ARG A 56 -1.79 1.57 6.36
C ARG A 56 -3.19 1.11 5.97
N PHE A 57 -3.49 0.99 4.68
CA PHE A 57 -4.79 0.52 4.23
C PHE A 57 -5.00 -0.98 4.50
N THR A 58 -3.98 -1.81 4.32
CA THR A 58 -4.00 -3.23 4.71
C THR A 58 -4.34 -3.39 6.19
N PHE A 59 -3.70 -2.61 7.07
CA PHE A 59 -4.01 -2.58 8.50
C PHE A 59 -5.46 -2.14 8.79
N LEU A 60 -5.93 -1.05 8.17
CA LEU A 60 -7.28 -0.55 8.38
C LEU A 60 -8.37 -1.54 7.94
N LEU A 61 -8.05 -2.43 7.01
CA LEU A 61 -8.93 -3.50 6.54
C LEU A 61 -8.80 -4.79 7.37
N GLY A 62 -7.91 -4.83 8.37
CA GLY A 62 -7.68 -6.00 9.23
C GLY A 62 -6.80 -7.08 8.60
N GLY A 63 -6.06 -6.78 7.53
CA GLY A 63 -5.16 -7.71 6.86
C GLY A 63 -3.77 -7.82 7.49
N SER A 64 -3.44 -6.98 8.49
CA SER A 64 -2.22 -7.10 9.27
C SER A 64 -2.42 -6.61 10.70
N ASP A 65 -1.60 -7.12 11.63
CA ASP A 65 -1.59 -6.70 13.04
C ASP A 65 -0.87 -5.35 13.25
N GLY A 66 -0.34 -4.76 12.16
CA GLY A 66 0.33 -3.46 12.17
C GLY A 66 1.77 -3.48 12.67
N GLU A 67 2.38 -4.64 12.94
CA GLU A 67 3.77 -4.74 13.43
C GLU A 67 4.76 -3.95 12.56
N ASP A 68 4.64 -4.00 11.23
CA ASP A 68 5.51 -3.25 10.32
C ASP A 68 5.30 -1.73 10.38
N LEU A 69 4.05 -1.28 10.55
CA LEU A 69 3.71 0.15 10.69
C LEU A 69 4.23 0.76 11.99
N PHE A 70 4.23 -0.02 13.08
CA PHE A 70 4.66 0.46 14.39
C PHE A 70 6.16 0.21 14.66
N SER A 71 6.82 -0.64 13.87
CA SER A 71 8.26 -0.90 13.95
C SER A 71 9.11 0.15 13.23
N GLN A 72 8.53 0.93 12.30
CA GLN A 72 9.22 2.00 11.57
C GLN A 72 9.30 3.35 12.33
N ARG A 73 9.08 3.35 13.66
CA ARG A 73 8.95 4.58 14.46
C ARG A 73 10.09 4.78 15.48
#